data_AF-A0A0M3AYD7-F1
#
_entry.id   AF-A0A0M3AYD7-F1
#
_cell.length_a   1.000
_cell.length_b   1.000
_cell.length_c   1.000
_cell.angle_alpha   90.00
_cell.angle_beta   90.00
_cell.angle_gamma   90.00
#
_symmetry.space_group_name_H-M   'P 1'
#
loop_
_entity.id
_entity.type
_entity.pdbx_description
1 polymer ?
#
loop_
_entity_poly.entity_id
_entity_poly.type
_entity_poly.pdbx_seq_one_letter_code
_entity_poly.pdbx_strand_id
1 'polypeptide(L)'
;MTNEIPAEGLQLRTLISSDGQLRVRLARVPVEAPGPDEVLIRVEATPINPSDQGGLVGAADHSTLKVEDGVLTGRVPPMMLQLFKNRLDEEFLSGNEGAGVVIAAGDNARALLGRTVALLGGSMYAQYRLAKASEVLLLPEGTTPAQGASAFINPLTVLGMVETMKREGHKALVHTAAASNVGQMLQRLCLAEGIPLVNIVRNQKQAQILRDIGATHVLDSTDAAFTADLHAALAETGATLAFDAVAGGPLAYQILLGMEAALRQKDAGSGVYGSAVHKQVYVYGILNPGPIDIMAHGAGMAWGVGGWLLFNFLARIGPDATQALRERVARDIRTIFASHYTEEISLADALKPEILLRSIAHNTGSKFLIAPQKGL
;
A
#
# COMPACT_ATOMS: atom_id res chain seq x y z
N MET A 1 9.28 11.99 32.57
CA MET A 1 10.29 11.39 31.68
C MET A 1 11.20 12.53 31.26
N THR A 2 12.50 12.40 31.48
CA THR A 2 13.48 13.43 31.11
C THR A 2 13.45 13.63 29.59
N ASN A 3 13.37 14.89 29.15
CA ASN A 3 13.40 15.31 27.74
C ASN A 3 14.83 15.15 27.13
N GLU A 4 15.54 14.08 27.48
CA GLU A 4 16.88 13.86 26.93
C GLU A 4 16.74 13.27 25.53
N ILE A 5 17.17 14.09 24.57
CA ILE A 5 17.33 13.68 23.18
C ILE A 5 18.48 12.67 23.14
N PRO A 6 18.26 11.45 22.63
CA PRO A 6 19.33 10.48 22.45
C PRO A 6 20.45 11.08 21.61
N ALA A 7 21.72 10.74 21.87
CA ALA A 7 22.82 11.22 21.03
C ALA A 7 22.77 10.60 19.62
N GLU A 8 22.29 9.37 19.53
CA GLU A 8 22.30 8.56 18.31
C GLU A 8 21.16 7.53 18.30
N GLY A 9 20.88 6.99 17.12
CA GLY A 9 19.95 5.88 16.93
C GLY A 9 20.30 5.06 15.70
N LEU A 10 19.66 3.90 15.56
CA LEU A 10 19.83 3.02 14.41
C LEU A 10 18.91 3.42 13.25
N GLN A 11 19.42 3.27 12.03
CA GLN A 11 18.69 3.47 10.79
C GLN A 11 19.13 2.43 9.76
N LEU A 12 18.17 1.78 9.11
CA LEU A 12 18.45 0.86 8.03
C LEU A 12 18.90 1.62 6.79
N ARG A 13 20.01 1.18 6.19
CA ARG A 13 20.61 1.75 4.99
C ARG A 13 20.83 0.67 3.95
N THR A 14 20.45 0.97 2.72
CA THR A 14 20.64 0.10 1.56
C THR A 14 21.63 0.74 0.60
N LEU A 15 22.53 -0.06 0.04
CA LEU A 15 23.53 0.34 -0.93
C LEU A 15 23.52 -0.70 -2.05
N ILE A 16 23.41 -0.26 -3.31
CA ILE A 16 23.63 -1.09 -4.49
C ILE A 16 24.83 -0.50 -5.21
N SER A 17 25.93 -1.24 -5.27
CA SER A 17 27.14 -0.79 -5.94
C SER A 17 27.08 -0.98 -7.45
N SER A 18 27.90 -0.24 -8.18
CA SER A 18 27.99 -0.33 -9.65
C SER A 18 28.42 -1.71 -10.16
N ASP A 19 29.10 -2.52 -9.34
CA ASP A 19 29.45 -3.91 -9.64
C ASP A 19 28.34 -4.93 -9.27
N GLY A 20 27.19 -4.43 -8.81
CA GLY A 20 25.97 -5.20 -8.53
C GLY A 20 25.93 -5.90 -7.18
N GLN A 21 26.69 -5.43 -6.18
CA GLN A 21 26.54 -5.90 -4.81
C GLN A 21 25.46 -5.10 -4.06
N LEU A 22 24.46 -5.81 -3.51
CA LEU A 22 23.54 -5.26 -2.52
C LEU A 22 24.19 -5.35 -1.13
N ARG A 23 24.10 -4.28 -0.34
CA ARG A 23 24.42 -4.26 1.09
C ARG A 23 23.31 -3.53 1.86
N VAL A 24 22.72 -4.18 2.84
CA VAL A 24 21.73 -3.61 3.76
C VAL A 24 22.24 -3.74 5.19
N ARG A 25 22.34 -2.63 5.90
CA ARG A 25 22.93 -2.57 7.25
C ARG A 25 22.14 -1.66 8.18
N LEU A 26 22.33 -1.83 9.48
CA LEU A 26 21.91 -0.82 10.47
C LEU A 26 23.07 0.14 10.71
N ALA A 27 22.87 1.40 10.34
CA ALA A 27 23.78 2.49 10.63
C ALA A 27 23.40 3.14 11.95
N ARG A 28 24.39 3.40 12.80
CA ARG A 28 24.26 4.31 13.94
C ARG A 28 24.43 5.74 13.43
N VAL A 29 23.42 6.57 13.65
CA VAL A 29 23.34 7.94 13.12
C VAL A 29 23.07 8.92 14.26
N PRO A 30 23.63 10.14 14.21
CA PRO A 30 23.32 11.19 15.18
C PRO A 30 21.82 11.50 15.20
N VAL A 31 21.30 11.84 16.38
CA VAL A 31 19.94 12.32 16.53
C VAL A 31 20.00 13.80 16.89
N GLU A 32 19.47 14.62 16.00
CA GLU A 32 19.51 16.08 16.13
C GLU A 32 18.33 16.58 16.95
N ALA A 33 18.53 17.72 17.63
CA ALA A 33 17.46 18.42 18.31
C ALA A 33 16.53 19.09 17.29
N PRO A 34 15.20 19.12 17.53
CA PRO A 34 14.28 19.75 16.60
C PRO A 34 14.44 21.27 16.56
N GLY A 35 14.38 21.84 15.36
CA GLY A 35 14.19 23.27 15.15
C GLY A 35 12.81 23.75 15.62
N PRO A 36 12.51 25.07 15.55
CA PRO A 36 11.31 25.66 16.14
C PRO A 36 9.98 25.04 15.69
N ASP A 37 9.88 24.66 14.42
CA ASP A 37 8.67 24.08 13.80
C ASP A 37 8.76 22.55 13.62
N GLU A 38 9.72 21.90 14.27
CA GLU A 38 10.00 20.48 14.10
C GLU A 38 9.66 19.67 15.34
N VAL A 39 9.47 18.37 15.12
CA VAL A 39 9.28 17.37 16.15
C VAL A 39 10.25 16.22 15.94
N LEU A 40 10.78 15.71 17.05
CA LEU A 40 11.55 14.48 17.09
C LEU A 40 10.64 13.33 17.52
N ILE A 41 10.46 12.38 16.62
CA ILE A 41 9.59 11.21 16.79
C ILE A 41 10.46 10.00 17.14
N ARG A 42 10.19 9.36 18.28
CA ARG A 42 10.63 7.99 18.54
C ARG A 42 9.72 7.05 17.77
N VAL A 43 10.21 6.50 16.66
CA VAL A 43 9.42 5.61 15.80
C VAL A 43 9.26 4.28 16.51
N GLU A 44 8.03 3.82 16.66
CA GLU A 44 7.70 2.58 17.37
C GLU A 44 7.11 1.52 16.44
N ALA A 45 6.59 1.93 15.27
CA ALA A 45 5.96 1.02 14.34
C ALA A 45 6.07 1.53 12.90
N THR A 46 6.56 0.69 11.98
CA THR A 46 6.66 0.99 10.56
C THR A 46 6.33 -0.27 9.75
N PRO A 47 5.33 -0.24 8.84
CA PRO A 47 4.97 -1.40 8.04
C PRO A 47 6.04 -1.69 6.98
N ILE A 48 6.08 -2.95 6.52
CA ILE A 48 6.71 -3.29 5.24
C ILE A 48 5.61 -3.36 4.17
N ASN A 49 5.55 -2.36 3.30
CA ASN A 49 4.65 -2.33 2.14
C ASN A 49 5.41 -2.77 0.87
N PRO A 50 4.69 -3.22 -0.20
CA PRO A 50 5.30 -3.49 -1.50
C PRO A 50 6.16 -2.35 -2.04
N SER A 51 5.74 -1.09 -1.83
CA SER A 51 6.47 0.09 -2.27
C SER A 51 7.80 0.32 -1.54
N ASP A 52 8.01 -0.31 -0.37
CA ASP A 52 9.27 -0.21 0.37
C ASP A 52 10.33 -1.17 -0.16
N GLN A 53 9.95 -2.21 -0.92
CA GLN A 53 10.85 -3.29 -1.33
C GLN A 53 11.98 -2.82 -2.25
N GLY A 54 11.67 -1.91 -3.18
CA GLY A 54 12.69 -1.30 -4.03
C GLY A 54 13.75 -0.55 -3.23
N GLY A 55 13.37 0.01 -2.07
CA GLY A 55 14.30 0.59 -1.10
C GLY A 55 15.01 -0.46 -0.23
N LEU A 56 14.33 -1.55 0.11
CA LEU A 56 14.81 -2.51 1.11
C LEU A 56 15.78 -3.54 0.51
N VAL A 57 15.40 -4.18 -0.60
CA VAL A 57 16.21 -5.22 -1.29
C VAL A 57 16.50 -4.89 -2.75
N GLY A 58 15.94 -3.79 -3.27
CA GLY A 58 16.09 -3.40 -4.66
C GLY A 58 15.57 -4.48 -5.61
N ALA A 59 16.37 -4.79 -6.63
CA ALA A 59 16.09 -5.87 -7.58
C ALA A 59 17.08 -7.05 -7.40
N ALA A 60 17.51 -7.31 -6.16
CA ALA A 60 18.44 -8.39 -5.88
C ALA A 60 17.84 -9.76 -6.21
N ASP A 61 18.69 -10.68 -6.69
CA ASP A 61 18.36 -12.09 -6.76
C ASP A 61 18.26 -12.63 -5.32
N HIS A 62 17.02 -12.92 -4.92
CA HIS A 62 16.69 -13.41 -3.58
C HIS A 62 17.46 -14.68 -3.19
N SER A 63 17.87 -15.52 -4.15
CA SER A 63 18.65 -16.73 -3.88
C SER A 63 20.09 -16.46 -3.42
N THR A 64 20.58 -15.23 -3.66
CA THR A 64 21.94 -14.81 -3.30
C THR A 64 22.01 -14.12 -1.94
N LEU A 65 20.87 -13.90 -1.29
CA LEU A 65 20.79 -13.16 -0.03
C LEU A 65 21.44 -13.95 1.12
N LYS A 66 22.35 -13.30 1.85
CA LYS A 66 23.02 -13.85 3.03
C LYS A 66 23.45 -12.76 3.99
N VAL A 67 23.66 -13.10 5.26
CA VAL A 67 24.21 -12.16 6.25
C VAL A 67 25.69 -12.42 6.45
N GLU A 68 26.50 -11.38 6.31
CA GLU A 68 27.94 -11.38 6.60
C GLU A 68 28.23 -10.21 7.55
N ASP A 69 28.81 -10.49 8.73
CA ASP A 69 29.16 -9.48 9.75
C ASP A 69 28.01 -8.51 10.11
N GLY A 70 26.79 -9.02 10.20
CA GLY A 70 25.59 -8.22 10.53
C GLY A 70 25.07 -7.36 9.38
N VAL A 71 25.62 -7.51 8.17
CA VAL A 71 25.18 -6.88 6.94
C VAL A 71 24.48 -7.91 6.06
N LEU A 72 23.25 -7.62 5.64
CA LEU A 72 22.60 -8.41 4.60
C LEU A 72 23.22 -8.06 3.25
N THR A 73 23.73 -9.06 2.55
CA THR A 73 24.34 -8.93 1.23
C THR A 73 23.58 -9.74 0.19
N GLY A 74 23.72 -9.35 -1.08
CA GLY A 74 23.14 -10.06 -2.22
C GLY A 74 23.70 -9.55 -3.53
N ARG A 75 23.20 -10.08 -4.65
CA ARG A 75 23.58 -9.66 -6.00
C ARG A 75 22.38 -9.11 -6.76
N VAL A 76 22.56 -7.95 -7.38
CA VAL A 76 21.60 -7.39 -8.33
C VAL A 76 22.02 -7.83 -9.74
N PRO A 77 21.13 -8.47 -10.53
CA PRO A 77 21.47 -8.87 -11.89
C PRO A 77 21.86 -7.66 -12.75
N PRO A 78 22.86 -7.77 -13.65
CA PRO A 78 23.34 -6.64 -14.44
C PRO A 78 22.26 -5.88 -15.21
N MET A 79 21.27 -6.61 -15.75
CA MET A 79 20.14 -6.01 -16.47
C MET A 79 19.26 -5.12 -15.57
N MET A 80 19.21 -5.41 -14.27
CA MET A 80 18.40 -4.67 -13.30
C MET A 80 19.13 -3.45 -12.72
N LEU A 81 20.45 -3.35 -12.87
CA LEU A 81 21.23 -2.20 -12.38
C LEU A 81 20.78 -0.88 -13.00
N GLN A 82 20.28 -0.91 -14.24
CA GLN A 82 19.78 0.27 -14.92
C GLN A 82 18.60 0.94 -14.20
N LEU A 83 17.83 0.18 -13.41
CA LEU A 83 16.75 0.72 -12.58
C LEU A 83 17.29 1.61 -11.44
N PHE A 84 18.55 1.43 -11.06
CA PHE A 84 19.20 2.12 -9.94
C PHE A 84 20.31 3.07 -10.38
N LYS A 85 20.51 3.30 -11.69
CA LYS A 85 21.65 4.03 -12.26
C LYS A 85 21.96 5.40 -11.60
N ASN A 86 20.93 6.10 -11.12
CA ASN A 86 21.06 7.42 -10.49
C ASN A 86 21.37 7.36 -8.99
N ARG A 87 21.51 6.16 -8.41
CA ARG A 87 21.73 5.92 -6.98
C ARG A 87 22.75 4.81 -6.72
N LEU A 88 23.43 4.34 -7.76
CA LEU A 88 24.50 3.35 -7.59
C LEU A 88 25.61 3.97 -6.73
N ASP A 89 26.21 3.14 -5.89
CA ASP A 89 27.30 3.52 -4.97
C ASP A 89 26.91 4.56 -3.89
N GLU A 90 25.63 4.94 -3.81
CA GLU A 90 25.09 5.82 -2.78
C GLU A 90 24.14 5.07 -1.84
N GLU A 91 24.23 5.36 -0.55
CA GLU A 91 23.29 4.80 0.41
C GLU A 91 21.92 5.47 0.28
N PHE A 92 20.88 4.65 0.27
CA PHE A 92 19.51 5.11 0.32
C PHE A 92 18.73 4.54 1.49
N LEU A 93 17.68 5.27 1.84
CA LEU A 93 16.85 5.04 3.01
C LEU A 93 15.48 4.49 2.60
N SER A 94 14.89 3.71 3.50
CA SER A 94 13.68 2.93 3.23
C SER A 94 12.64 3.07 4.34
N GLY A 95 11.41 2.67 4.03
CA GLY A 95 10.24 2.86 4.89
C GLY A 95 9.54 4.17 4.57
N ASN A 96 8.45 4.09 3.81
CA ASN A 96 7.70 5.27 3.39
C ASN A 96 6.95 5.93 4.56
N GLU A 97 6.27 5.13 5.37
CA GLU A 97 5.37 5.57 6.44
C GLU A 97 5.66 4.85 7.75
N GLY A 98 5.25 5.45 8.86
CA GLY A 98 5.31 4.83 10.19
C GLY A 98 4.67 5.72 11.25
N ALA A 99 4.68 5.26 12.49
CA ALA A 99 4.13 5.97 13.62
C ALA A 99 5.01 5.80 14.87
N GLY A 100 4.85 6.74 15.79
CA GLY A 100 5.66 6.81 17.00
C GLY A 100 5.16 7.88 17.95
N VAL A 101 5.97 8.15 18.96
CA VAL A 101 5.69 9.16 19.99
C VAL A 101 6.63 10.33 19.81
N VAL A 102 6.11 11.56 19.88
CA VAL A 102 6.95 12.76 19.88
C VAL A 102 7.67 12.88 21.22
N ILE A 103 9.01 12.79 21.21
CA ILE A 103 9.84 12.82 22.42
C ILE A 103 10.55 14.16 22.65
N ALA A 104 10.66 15.00 21.60
CA ALA A 104 11.08 16.39 21.70
C ALA A 104 10.35 17.20 20.63
N ALA A 105 10.16 18.50 20.88
CA ALA A 105 9.49 19.41 19.95
C ALA A 105 10.10 20.80 20.07
N GLY A 106 10.18 21.51 18.94
CA GLY A 106 10.48 22.94 18.92
C GLY A 106 9.37 23.78 19.56
N ASP A 107 9.66 25.05 19.80
CA ASP A 107 8.77 25.96 20.52
C ASP A 107 7.39 26.11 19.88
N ASN A 108 7.31 26.10 18.55
CA ASN A 108 6.04 26.23 17.82
C ASN A 108 5.28 24.89 17.72
N ALA A 109 5.92 23.78 18.09
CA ALA A 109 5.37 22.43 18.00
C ALA A 109 5.11 21.78 19.36
N ARG A 110 5.27 22.50 20.48
CA ARG A 110 5.17 21.97 21.85
C ARG A 110 3.87 21.20 22.14
N ALA A 111 2.76 21.55 21.49
CA ALA A 111 1.47 20.87 21.65
C ALA A 111 1.49 19.39 21.20
N LEU A 112 2.47 19.00 20.39
CA LEU A 112 2.66 17.62 19.93
C LEU A 112 3.52 16.79 20.88
N LEU A 113 4.21 17.38 21.85
CA LEU A 113 5.08 16.65 22.76
C LEU A 113 4.32 15.56 23.53
N GLY A 114 4.85 14.34 23.53
CA GLY A 114 4.24 13.16 24.14
C GLY A 114 3.06 12.56 23.36
N ARG A 115 2.65 13.16 22.23
CA ARG A 115 1.56 12.67 21.41
C ARG A 115 2.02 11.56 20.47
N THR A 116 1.11 10.64 20.19
CA THR A 116 1.29 9.63 19.14
C THR A 116 0.96 10.25 17.79
N VAL A 117 1.91 10.15 16.86
CA VAL A 117 1.79 10.70 15.51
C VAL A 117 2.17 9.66 14.47
N ALA A 118 1.59 9.79 13.27
CA ALA A 118 2.02 9.07 12.09
C ALA A 118 2.70 10.03 11.10
N LEU A 119 3.62 9.51 10.29
CA LEU A 119 4.39 10.28 9.32
C LEU A 119 4.56 9.49 8.01
N LEU A 120 4.31 10.16 6.87
CA LEU A 120 4.71 9.72 5.53
C LEU A 120 5.93 10.55 5.09
N GLY A 121 7.05 10.35 5.76
CA GLY A 121 8.24 11.20 5.62
C GLY A 121 9.42 10.50 4.94
N GLY A 122 9.24 9.24 4.53
CA GLY A 122 10.33 8.38 4.11
C GLY A 122 11.33 8.09 5.24
N SER A 123 12.22 7.13 4.97
CA SER A 123 13.29 6.74 5.89
C SER A 123 12.80 6.26 7.27
N MET A 124 11.58 5.70 7.34
CA MET A 124 10.91 5.32 8.59
C MET A 124 11.47 4.04 9.22
N TYR A 125 12.34 3.30 8.52
CA TYR A 125 13.10 2.19 9.09
C TYR A 125 14.27 2.72 9.94
N ALA A 126 13.94 3.53 10.94
CA ALA A 126 14.86 4.21 11.84
C ALA A 126 14.23 4.30 13.23
N GLN A 127 15.06 4.42 14.26
CA GLN A 127 14.59 4.59 15.64
C GLN A 127 14.02 5.98 15.89
N TYR A 128 14.59 7.00 15.26
CA TYR A 128 14.19 8.39 15.46
C TYR A 128 14.04 9.10 14.13
N ARG A 129 13.05 9.97 14.03
CA ARG A 129 12.80 10.80 12.85
C ARG A 129 12.50 12.22 13.25
N LEU A 130 13.27 13.15 12.68
CA LEU A 130 12.96 14.56 12.68
C LEU A 130 11.99 14.86 11.53
N ALA A 131 10.96 15.63 11.81
CA ALA A 131 9.95 16.03 10.83
C ALA A 131 9.37 17.40 11.17
N LYS A 132 8.84 18.10 10.16
CA LYS A 132 8.07 19.32 10.41
C LYS A 132 6.76 18.97 11.09
N ALA A 133 6.33 19.80 12.04
CA ALA A 133 5.07 19.63 12.74
C ALA A 133 3.85 19.63 11.79
N SER A 134 3.95 20.29 10.64
CA SER A 134 2.90 20.29 9.59
C SER A 134 2.84 18.99 8.77
N GLU A 135 3.88 18.17 8.81
CA GLU A 135 3.95 16.92 8.04
C GLU A 135 3.36 15.74 8.83
N VAL A 136 3.36 15.80 10.15
CA VAL A 136 2.84 14.73 11.00
C VAL A 136 1.30 14.69 11.01
N LEU A 137 0.75 13.49 11.08
CA LEU A 137 -0.67 13.27 11.36
C LEU A 137 -0.83 12.96 12.84
N LEU A 138 -1.51 13.83 13.57
CA LEU A 138 -1.88 13.57 14.96
C LEU A 138 -2.92 12.45 15.01
N LEU A 139 -2.60 11.37 15.72
CA LEU A 139 -3.53 10.25 15.88
C LEU A 139 -4.53 10.51 17.02
N PRO A 140 -5.76 9.98 16.94
CA PRO A 140 -6.72 10.10 18.04
C PRO A 140 -6.16 9.53 19.33
N GLU A 141 -6.59 10.10 20.45
CA GLU A 141 -6.21 9.62 21.77
C GLU A 141 -6.50 8.12 21.94
N GLY A 142 -5.56 7.41 22.57
CA GLY A 142 -5.63 5.95 22.75
C GLY A 142 -5.25 5.12 21.51
N THR A 143 -4.92 5.75 20.38
CA THR A 143 -4.38 5.02 19.21
C THR A 143 -2.90 4.70 19.45
N THR A 144 -2.54 3.42 19.35
CA THR A 144 -1.13 3.01 19.48
C THR A 144 -0.34 3.30 18.20
N PRO A 145 1.00 3.43 18.25
CA PRO A 145 1.81 3.50 17.03
C PRO A 145 1.55 2.36 16.06
N ALA A 146 1.41 1.12 16.54
CA ALA A 146 1.09 -0.02 15.70
C ALA A 146 -0.22 0.18 14.91
N GLN A 147 -1.27 0.71 15.56
CA GLN A 147 -2.54 1.02 14.89
C GLN A 147 -2.42 2.16 13.86
N GLY A 148 -1.54 3.14 14.11
CA GLY A 148 -1.30 4.27 13.21
C GLY A 148 -0.22 4.06 12.15
N ALA A 149 0.52 2.94 12.18
CA ALA A 149 1.72 2.75 11.37
C ALA A 149 1.46 2.74 9.87
N SER A 150 0.25 2.38 9.44
CA SER A 150 -0.18 2.37 8.04
C SER A 150 -1.26 3.43 7.75
N ALA A 151 -1.13 4.62 8.34
CA ALA A 151 -2.15 5.68 8.22
C ALA A 151 -2.19 6.39 6.85
N PHE A 152 -1.22 6.18 5.96
CA PHE A 152 -1.15 6.95 4.71
C PHE A 152 -1.35 6.08 3.48
N ILE A 153 -0.44 5.14 3.20
CA ILE A 153 -0.40 4.48 1.88
C ILE A 153 -1.69 3.69 1.61
N ASN A 154 -2.04 2.74 2.46
CA ASN A 154 -3.23 1.91 2.25
C ASN A 154 -4.55 2.70 2.39
N PRO A 155 -4.77 3.48 3.46
CA PRO A 155 -6.03 4.20 3.65
C PRO A 155 -6.29 5.28 2.60
N LEU A 156 -5.28 6.07 2.23
CA LEU A 156 -5.43 7.09 1.19
C LEU A 156 -5.60 6.48 -0.20
N THR A 157 -5.03 5.29 -0.45
CA THR A 157 -5.31 4.53 -1.67
C THR A 157 -6.79 4.14 -1.73
N VAL A 158 -7.33 3.58 -0.64
CA VAL A 158 -8.75 3.18 -0.56
C VAL A 158 -9.69 4.37 -0.74
N LEU A 159 -9.42 5.49 -0.07
CA LEU A 159 -10.18 6.72 -0.26
C LEU A 159 -10.04 7.26 -1.68
N GLY A 160 -8.83 7.18 -2.26
CA GLY A 160 -8.55 7.60 -3.63
C GLY A 160 -9.28 6.76 -4.67
N MET A 161 -9.47 5.46 -4.44
CA MET A 161 -10.27 4.59 -5.30
C MET A 161 -11.74 5.02 -5.33
N VAL A 162 -12.34 5.24 -4.16
CA VAL A 162 -13.74 5.69 -4.04
C VAL A 162 -13.92 7.10 -4.61
N GLU A 163 -12.97 8.01 -4.37
CA GLU A 163 -13.03 9.36 -4.92
C GLU A 163 -12.83 9.37 -6.45
N THR A 164 -11.95 8.51 -6.97
CA THR A 164 -11.79 8.31 -8.42
C THR A 164 -13.10 7.79 -9.03
N MET A 165 -13.73 6.79 -8.41
CA MET A 165 -15.04 6.27 -8.83
C MET A 165 -16.09 7.40 -8.94
N LYS A 166 -16.21 8.23 -7.90
CA LYS A 166 -17.17 9.34 -7.87
C LYS A 166 -16.88 10.38 -8.96
N ARG A 167 -15.61 10.78 -9.12
CA ARG A 167 -15.19 11.80 -10.10
C ARG A 167 -15.36 11.37 -11.54
N GLU A 168 -15.20 10.08 -11.81
CA GLU A 168 -15.35 9.50 -13.16
C GLU A 168 -16.79 9.05 -13.43
N GLY A 169 -17.73 9.34 -12.53
CA GLY A 169 -19.16 9.09 -12.73
C GLY A 169 -19.59 7.63 -12.55
N HIS A 170 -18.73 6.79 -11.97
CA HIS A 170 -19.04 5.41 -11.66
C HIS A 170 -19.80 5.29 -10.32
N LYS A 171 -20.58 4.23 -10.16
CA LYS A 171 -21.46 4.03 -8.98
C LYS A 171 -21.08 2.83 -8.10
N ALA A 172 -20.28 1.92 -8.66
CA ALA A 172 -19.85 0.69 -8.04
C ALA A 172 -18.49 0.30 -8.63
N LEU A 173 -17.77 -0.59 -7.92
CA LEU A 173 -16.41 -0.95 -8.26
C LEU A 173 -16.15 -2.46 -8.20
N VAL A 174 -15.10 -2.88 -8.88
CA VAL A 174 -14.48 -4.20 -8.76
C VAL A 174 -13.09 -4.02 -8.12
N HIS A 175 -12.69 -4.90 -7.22
CA HIS A 175 -11.35 -4.88 -6.64
C HIS A 175 -10.72 -6.28 -6.70
N THR A 176 -9.47 -6.36 -7.15
CA THR A 176 -8.72 -7.63 -7.19
C THR A 176 -7.69 -7.72 -6.06
N ALA A 177 -7.24 -8.95 -5.77
CA ALA A 177 -6.48 -9.27 -4.56
C ALA A 177 -7.19 -8.74 -3.30
N ALA A 178 -8.53 -8.92 -3.28
CA ALA A 178 -9.40 -8.20 -2.37
C ALA A 178 -9.21 -8.59 -0.89
N ALA A 179 -8.66 -9.78 -0.60
CA ALA A 179 -8.32 -10.16 0.77
C ALA A 179 -7.07 -9.45 1.34
N SER A 180 -6.38 -8.61 0.56
CA SER A 180 -5.29 -7.74 1.05
C SER A 180 -5.78 -6.75 2.10
N ASN A 181 -4.86 -6.12 2.86
CA ASN A 181 -5.23 -5.06 3.80
C ASN A 181 -5.95 -3.90 3.10
N VAL A 182 -5.56 -3.55 1.86
CA VAL A 182 -6.25 -2.53 1.05
C VAL A 182 -7.68 -2.96 0.75
N GLY A 183 -7.88 -4.20 0.27
CA GLY A 183 -9.22 -4.67 -0.08
C GLY A 183 -10.14 -4.85 1.14
N GLN A 184 -9.61 -5.29 2.29
CA GLN A 184 -10.39 -5.35 3.54
C GLN A 184 -10.79 -3.95 4.05
N MET A 185 -9.94 -2.93 3.89
CA MET A 185 -10.30 -1.54 4.19
C MET A 185 -11.34 -1.01 3.20
N LEU A 186 -11.15 -1.29 1.90
CA LEU A 186 -12.08 -0.88 0.84
C LEU A 186 -13.45 -1.50 1.04
N GLN A 187 -13.53 -2.77 1.41
CA GLN A 187 -14.79 -3.44 1.74
C GLN A 187 -15.51 -2.77 2.90
N ARG A 188 -14.82 -2.51 4.02
CA ARG A 188 -15.41 -1.79 5.17
C ARG A 188 -15.89 -0.39 4.78
N LEU A 189 -15.11 0.33 3.97
CA LEU A 189 -15.47 1.66 3.50
C LEU A 189 -16.72 1.61 2.60
N CYS A 190 -16.76 0.66 1.66
CA CYS A 190 -17.88 0.51 0.74
C CYS A 190 -19.17 0.15 1.48
N LEU A 191 -19.11 -0.72 2.49
CA LEU A 191 -20.25 -0.99 3.37
C LEU A 191 -20.72 0.26 4.13
N ALA A 192 -19.78 1.03 4.69
CA ALA A 192 -20.09 2.26 5.42
C ALA A 192 -20.72 3.35 4.52
N GLU A 193 -20.39 3.37 3.22
CA GLU A 193 -20.92 4.33 2.25
C GLU A 193 -22.07 3.79 1.37
N GLY A 194 -22.47 2.53 1.54
CA GLY A 194 -23.49 1.89 0.70
C GLY A 194 -23.06 1.74 -0.77
N ILE A 195 -21.76 1.61 -1.04
CA ILE A 195 -21.21 1.46 -2.39
C ILE A 195 -21.14 -0.04 -2.73
N PRO A 196 -21.76 -0.50 -3.83
CA PRO A 196 -21.62 -1.88 -4.27
C PRO A 196 -20.17 -2.20 -4.71
N LEU A 197 -19.65 -3.32 -4.23
CA LEU A 197 -18.29 -3.77 -4.50
C LEU A 197 -18.27 -5.25 -4.86
N VAL A 198 -17.66 -5.57 -6.00
CA VAL A 198 -17.32 -6.94 -6.38
C VAL A 198 -15.87 -7.22 -6.00
N ASN A 199 -15.67 -8.17 -5.11
CA ASN A 199 -14.36 -8.57 -4.62
C ASN A 199 -13.87 -9.81 -5.36
N ILE A 200 -12.65 -9.76 -5.92
CA ILE A 200 -12.02 -10.89 -6.58
C ILE A 200 -10.80 -11.35 -5.77
N VAL A 201 -10.81 -12.64 -5.42
CA VAL A 201 -9.77 -13.35 -4.68
C VAL A 201 -9.28 -14.56 -5.50
N ARG A 202 -8.29 -15.30 -4.99
CA ARG A 202 -7.68 -16.46 -5.69
C ARG A 202 -7.82 -17.79 -4.93
N ASN A 203 -8.63 -17.82 -3.87
CA ASN A 203 -9.00 -19.04 -3.14
C ASN A 203 -10.15 -18.78 -2.17
N GLN A 204 -10.82 -19.85 -1.72
CA GLN A 204 -11.92 -19.79 -0.76
C GLN A 204 -11.54 -19.29 0.64
N LYS A 205 -10.30 -19.51 1.11
CA LYS A 205 -9.85 -18.98 2.41
C LYS A 205 -9.85 -17.45 2.40
N GLN A 206 -9.39 -16.86 1.31
CA GLN A 206 -9.46 -15.41 1.09
C GLN A 206 -10.90 -14.93 0.94
N ALA A 207 -11.76 -15.72 0.28
CA ALA A 207 -13.17 -15.37 0.16
C ALA A 207 -13.85 -15.27 1.52
N GLN A 208 -13.54 -16.21 2.42
CA GLN A 208 -14.09 -16.23 3.78
C GLN A 208 -13.68 -14.99 4.58
N ILE A 209 -12.42 -14.55 4.50
CA ILE A 209 -11.95 -13.32 5.16
C ILE A 209 -12.84 -12.13 4.80
N LEU A 210 -13.26 -12.01 3.53
CA LEU A 210 -14.11 -10.91 3.09
C LEU A 210 -15.57 -11.07 3.52
N ARG A 211 -16.11 -12.29 3.48
CA ARG A 211 -17.46 -12.57 3.99
C ARG A 211 -17.56 -12.27 5.49
N ASP A 212 -16.52 -12.59 6.27
CA ASP A 212 -16.46 -12.32 7.71
C ASP A 212 -16.51 -10.81 8.03
N ILE A 213 -16.12 -9.95 7.09
CA ILE A 213 -16.25 -8.48 7.20
C ILE A 213 -17.45 -7.92 6.41
N GLY A 214 -18.42 -8.77 6.05
CA GLY A 214 -19.70 -8.37 5.48
C GLY A 214 -19.74 -8.26 3.96
N ALA A 215 -18.77 -8.80 3.22
CA ALA A 215 -18.81 -8.79 1.76
C ALA A 215 -19.86 -9.76 1.20
N THR A 216 -20.68 -9.27 0.27
CA THR A 216 -21.73 -10.04 -0.42
C THR A 216 -21.23 -10.65 -1.73
N HIS A 217 -20.55 -9.86 -2.57
CA HIS A 217 -19.99 -10.32 -3.85
C HIS A 217 -18.50 -10.63 -3.68
N VAL A 218 -18.18 -11.90 -3.48
CA VAL A 218 -16.81 -12.40 -3.33
C VAL A 218 -16.58 -13.59 -4.26
N LEU A 219 -15.71 -13.39 -5.24
CA LEU A 219 -15.49 -14.31 -6.35
C LEU A 219 -14.07 -14.87 -6.30
N ASP A 220 -13.95 -16.18 -6.43
CA ASP A 220 -12.66 -16.86 -6.54
C ASP A 220 -12.30 -17.03 -8.01
N SER A 221 -11.24 -16.35 -8.46
CA SER A 221 -10.80 -16.37 -9.86
C SER A 221 -10.28 -17.74 -10.32
N THR A 222 -10.12 -18.69 -9.41
CA THR A 222 -9.69 -20.07 -9.71
C THR A 222 -10.87 -21.03 -9.88
N ASP A 223 -12.08 -20.61 -9.55
CA ASP A 223 -13.28 -21.42 -9.68
C ASP A 223 -13.68 -21.56 -11.17
N ALA A 224 -14.17 -22.74 -11.56
CA ALA A 224 -14.70 -22.99 -12.89
C ALA A 224 -15.94 -22.10 -13.19
N ALA A 225 -16.70 -21.71 -12.16
CA ALA A 225 -17.86 -20.83 -12.28
C ALA A 225 -17.50 -19.34 -12.36
N PHE A 226 -16.23 -18.95 -12.17
CA PHE A 226 -15.81 -17.56 -12.00
C PHE A 226 -16.38 -16.59 -13.04
N THR A 227 -16.31 -16.93 -14.33
CA THR A 227 -16.81 -16.05 -15.40
C THR A 227 -18.31 -15.80 -15.28
N ALA A 228 -19.10 -16.85 -14.99
CA ALA A 228 -20.55 -16.73 -14.85
C ALA A 228 -20.91 -15.89 -13.61
N ASP A 229 -20.24 -16.15 -12.48
CA ASP A 229 -20.47 -15.43 -11.23
C ASP A 229 -20.05 -13.96 -11.32
N LEU A 230 -18.96 -13.67 -12.04
CA LEU A 230 -18.51 -12.31 -12.33
C LEU A 230 -19.57 -11.55 -13.14
N HIS A 231 -20.11 -12.17 -14.19
CA HIS A 231 -21.16 -11.54 -14.99
C HIS A 231 -22.42 -11.26 -14.17
N ALA A 232 -22.83 -12.21 -13.32
CA ALA A 232 -23.98 -12.05 -12.43
C ALA A 232 -23.76 -10.91 -11.42
N ALA A 233 -22.62 -10.90 -10.73
CA ALA A 233 -22.26 -9.86 -9.76
C ALA A 233 -22.18 -8.47 -10.42
N LEU A 234 -21.65 -8.37 -11.64
CA LEU A 234 -21.60 -7.11 -12.39
C LEU A 234 -22.97 -6.64 -12.86
N ALA A 235 -23.87 -7.56 -13.25
CA ALA A 235 -25.25 -7.22 -13.60
C ALA A 235 -26.02 -6.66 -12.40
N GLU A 236 -25.82 -7.25 -11.21
CA GLU A 236 -26.45 -6.83 -9.95
C GLU A 236 -25.90 -5.49 -9.47
N THR A 237 -24.56 -5.36 -9.36
CA THR A 237 -23.91 -4.16 -8.82
C THR A 237 -23.89 -2.98 -9.80
N GLY A 238 -23.87 -3.25 -11.10
CA GLY A 238 -23.66 -2.24 -12.13
C GLY A 238 -22.25 -1.62 -12.10
N ALA A 239 -21.25 -2.31 -11.55
CA ALA A 239 -19.88 -1.82 -11.52
C ALA A 239 -19.31 -1.69 -12.93
N THR A 240 -18.67 -0.55 -13.20
CA THR A 240 -18.03 -0.22 -14.50
C THR A 240 -16.60 0.30 -14.32
N LEU A 241 -16.09 0.25 -13.08
CA LEU A 241 -14.73 0.62 -12.71
C LEU A 241 -14.11 -0.53 -11.92
N ALA A 242 -12.84 -0.84 -12.21
CA ALA A 242 -12.07 -1.82 -11.47
C ALA A 242 -10.72 -1.27 -11.03
N PHE A 243 -10.25 -1.70 -9.87
CA PHE A 243 -8.89 -1.51 -9.41
C PHE A 243 -8.20 -2.87 -9.29
N ASP A 244 -7.23 -3.11 -10.17
CA ASP A 244 -6.49 -4.35 -10.28
C ASP A 244 -5.09 -4.25 -9.65
N ALA A 245 -4.85 -5.10 -8.65
CA ALA A 245 -3.54 -5.27 -8.02
C ALA A 245 -2.69 -6.36 -8.67
N VAL A 246 -3.30 -7.21 -9.52
CA VAL A 246 -2.64 -8.38 -10.10
C VAL A 246 -1.83 -7.97 -11.32
N ALA A 247 -2.40 -7.16 -12.21
CA ALA A 247 -1.87 -6.77 -13.51
C ALA A 247 -1.80 -7.95 -14.49
N GLY A 248 -0.73 -8.74 -14.44
CA GLY A 248 -0.45 -9.75 -15.44
C GLY A 248 -1.53 -10.83 -15.56
N GLY A 249 -1.79 -11.27 -16.79
CA GLY A 249 -2.79 -12.27 -17.14
C GLY A 249 -4.11 -11.67 -17.67
N PRO A 250 -5.16 -12.51 -17.78
CA PRO A 250 -6.41 -12.14 -18.47
C PRO A 250 -7.44 -11.44 -17.58
N LEU A 251 -7.17 -11.29 -16.27
CA LEU A 251 -8.19 -10.87 -15.31
C LEU A 251 -8.78 -9.49 -15.62
N ALA A 252 -7.94 -8.52 -15.99
CA ALA A 252 -8.38 -7.19 -16.40
C ALA A 252 -9.36 -7.26 -17.59
N TYR A 253 -9.07 -8.10 -18.58
CA TYR A 253 -9.93 -8.29 -19.74
C TYR A 253 -11.22 -9.04 -19.41
N GLN A 254 -11.16 -10.06 -18.56
CA GLN A 254 -12.36 -10.77 -18.06
C GLN A 254 -13.32 -9.83 -17.35
N ILE A 255 -12.80 -8.88 -16.56
CA ILE A 255 -13.61 -7.84 -15.91
C ILE A 255 -14.27 -6.93 -16.95
N LEU A 256 -13.54 -6.46 -17.96
CA LEU A 256 -14.10 -5.64 -19.05
C LEU A 256 -15.22 -6.37 -19.80
N LEU A 257 -15.02 -7.65 -20.11
CA LEU A 257 -16.03 -8.49 -20.76
C LEU A 257 -17.28 -8.65 -19.90
N GLY A 258 -17.11 -8.89 -18.60
CA GLY A 258 -18.23 -9.01 -17.67
C GLY A 258 -19.02 -7.71 -17.54
N MET A 259 -18.33 -6.56 -17.51
CA MET A 259 -18.99 -5.25 -17.46
C MET A 259 -19.80 -5.02 -18.74
N GLU A 260 -19.23 -5.32 -19.91
CA GLU A 260 -19.94 -5.19 -21.18
C GLU A 260 -21.14 -6.13 -21.25
N ALA A 261 -21.00 -7.39 -20.84
CA ALA A 261 -22.10 -8.35 -20.79
C ALA A 261 -23.24 -7.86 -19.88
N ALA A 262 -22.92 -7.34 -18.69
CA ALA A 262 -23.88 -6.77 -17.75
C ALA A 262 -24.62 -5.54 -18.33
N LEU A 263 -23.91 -4.66 -19.04
CA LEU A 263 -24.50 -3.49 -19.67
C LEU A 263 -25.44 -3.86 -20.81
N ARG A 264 -25.08 -4.83 -21.65
CA ARG A 264 -25.90 -5.29 -22.78
C ARG A 264 -27.20 -5.97 -22.36
N GLN A 265 -27.25 -6.56 -21.16
CA GLN A 265 -28.51 -7.09 -20.61
C GLN A 265 -29.53 -5.99 -20.31
N LYS A 266 -29.05 -4.79 -19.92
CA LYS A 266 -29.91 -3.64 -19.55
C LYS A 266 -30.28 -2.77 -20.75
N ASP A 267 -29.45 -2.78 -21.80
CA ASP A 267 -29.68 -2.01 -23.02
C ASP A 267 -29.45 -2.86 -24.28
N ALA A 268 -30.56 -3.36 -24.82
CA ALA A 268 -30.60 -4.10 -26.08
C ALA A 268 -30.26 -3.24 -27.31
N GLY A 269 -30.15 -1.91 -27.16
CA GLY A 269 -29.76 -0.95 -28.20
C GLY A 269 -28.25 -0.79 -28.39
N SER A 270 -27.43 -1.62 -27.73
CA SER A 270 -25.98 -1.63 -27.90
C SER A 270 -25.62 -1.84 -29.39
N GLY A 271 -25.11 -0.78 -30.02
CA GLY A 271 -24.80 -0.75 -31.45
C GLY A 271 -23.63 -1.66 -31.82
N VAL A 272 -23.17 -1.58 -33.07
CA VAL A 272 -22.04 -2.40 -33.58
C VAL A 272 -20.73 -2.24 -32.79
N TYR A 273 -20.63 -1.20 -31.95
CA TYR A 273 -19.48 -0.89 -31.10
C TYR A 273 -19.68 -1.22 -29.61
N GLY A 274 -20.78 -1.90 -29.24
CA GLY A 274 -21.11 -2.23 -27.85
C GLY A 274 -21.77 -1.09 -27.08
N SER A 275 -21.79 -1.18 -25.75
CA SER A 275 -22.30 -0.13 -24.86
C SER A 275 -21.45 1.13 -24.93
N ALA A 276 -22.11 2.30 -24.94
CA ALA A 276 -21.46 3.61 -24.85
C ALA A 276 -20.97 3.95 -23.42
N VAL A 277 -21.36 3.16 -22.41
CA VAL A 277 -20.90 3.35 -21.03
C VAL A 277 -19.42 2.95 -20.94
N HIS A 278 -18.59 3.90 -20.53
CA HIS A 278 -17.14 3.69 -20.36
C HIS A 278 -16.87 2.68 -19.25
N LYS A 279 -16.03 1.68 -19.57
CA LYS A 279 -15.56 0.66 -18.64
C LYS A 279 -14.08 0.87 -18.37
N GLN A 280 -13.70 0.99 -17.11
CA GLN A 280 -12.32 1.33 -16.75
C GLN A 280 -11.70 0.27 -15.85
N VAL A 281 -10.47 -0.14 -16.15
CA VAL A 281 -9.63 -0.92 -15.25
C VAL A 281 -8.36 -0.12 -14.94
N TYR A 282 -8.14 0.18 -13.67
CA TYR A 282 -6.90 0.77 -13.19
C TYR A 282 -5.98 -0.31 -12.62
N VAL A 283 -4.79 -0.43 -13.19
CA VAL A 283 -3.70 -1.22 -12.61
C VAL A 283 -3.02 -0.36 -11.55
N TYR A 284 -3.22 -0.69 -10.28
CA TYR A 284 -2.66 0.05 -9.14
C TYR A 284 -1.57 -0.75 -8.39
N GLY A 285 -1.38 -2.02 -8.74
CA GLY A 285 -0.34 -2.90 -8.21
C GLY A 285 0.08 -3.92 -9.26
N ILE A 286 1.24 -4.55 -9.03
CA ILE A 286 1.84 -5.53 -9.95
C ILE A 286 2.24 -6.78 -9.14
N LEU A 287 1.26 -7.57 -8.72
CA LEU A 287 1.52 -8.86 -8.04
C LEU A 287 1.95 -9.94 -9.05
N ASN A 288 1.51 -9.84 -10.30
CA ASN A 288 1.99 -10.62 -11.42
C ASN A 288 2.69 -9.69 -12.42
N PRO A 289 4.03 -9.75 -12.54
CA PRO A 289 4.79 -8.90 -13.47
C PRO A 289 4.73 -9.35 -14.93
N GLY A 290 3.96 -10.41 -15.25
CA GLY A 290 3.71 -10.84 -16.61
C GLY A 290 2.90 -9.83 -17.45
N PRO A 291 2.73 -10.10 -18.75
CA PRO A 291 1.94 -9.24 -19.64
C PRO A 291 0.47 -9.16 -19.20
N ILE A 292 -0.17 -8.01 -19.44
CA ILE A 292 -1.62 -7.84 -19.27
C ILE A 292 -2.29 -8.30 -20.57
N ASP A 293 -3.09 -9.36 -20.51
CA ASP A 293 -3.68 -9.97 -21.70
C ASP A 293 -5.01 -9.30 -22.05
N ILE A 294 -4.98 -8.33 -22.97
CA ILE A 294 -6.18 -7.66 -23.49
C ILE A 294 -6.42 -8.06 -24.95
N MET A 295 -7.63 -8.51 -25.27
CA MET A 295 -8.03 -8.82 -26.65
C MET A 295 -8.94 -7.71 -27.21
N ALA A 296 -8.79 -7.39 -28.49
CA ALA A 296 -9.47 -6.25 -29.13
C ALA A 296 -10.98 -6.43 -29.41
N HIS A 297 -11.59 -7.56 -29.01
CA HIS A 297 -12.99 -7.87 -29.30
C HIS A 297 -13.80 -8.12 -28.01
N GLY A 298 -15.12 -8.20 -28.11
CA GLY A 298 -16.01 -8.61 -27.00
C GLY A 298 -16.37 -7.53 -25.97
N ALA A 299 -15.48 -6.56 -25.69
CA ALA A 299 -15.72 -5.49 -24.70
C ALA A 299 -16.31 -4.18 -25.29
N GLY A 300 -16.63 -4.15 -26.59
CA GLY A 300 -17.02 -2.93 -27.29
C GLY A 300 -15.86 -1.93 -27.46
N MET A 301 -16.18 -0.65 -27.65
CA MET A 301 -15.18 0.41 -27.91
C MET A 301 -15.04 1.43 -26.76
N ALA A 302 -15.97 1.46 -25.80
CA ALA A 302 -15.92 2.38 -24.67
C ALA A 302 -15.23 1.72 -23.46
N TRP A 303 -13.90 1.58 -23.53
CA TRP A 303 -13.12 1.02 -22.43
C TRP A 303 -11.72 1.62 -22.31
N GLY A 304 -11.11 1.46 -21.13
CA GLY A 304 -9.73 1.86 -20.87
C GLY A 304 -9.04 0.94 -19.85
N VAL A 305 -7.75 0.72 -20.07
CA VAL A 305 -6.85 0.09 -19.09
C VAL A 305 -5.66 1.03 -18.89
N GLY A 306 -5.35 1.39 -17.66
CA GLY A 306 -4.28 2.35 -17.38
C GLY A 306 -3.72 2.22 -15.96
N GLY A 307 -2.55 2.82 -15.73
CA GLY A 307 -1.94 2.85 -14.40
C GLY A 307 -2.65 3.82 -13.47
N TRP A 308 -2.71 3.50 -12.18
CA TRP A 308 -3.16 4.41 -11.12
C TRP A 308 -2.12 4.44 -10.00
N LEU A 309 -1.76 5.64 -9.57
CA LEU A 309 -0.78 5.85 -8.51
C LEU A 309 -1.30 6.87 -7.50
N LEU A 310 -1.24 6.51 -6.21
CA LEU A 310 -1.72 7.35 -5.11
C LEU A 310 -1.17 8.78 -5.18
N PHE A 311 0.14 8.94 -5.34
CA PHE A 311 0.77 10.27 -5.35
C PHE A 311 0.30 11.14 -6.52
N ASN A 312 0.07 10.55 -7.69
CA ASN A 312 -0.49 11.29 -8.84
C ASN A 312 -1.94 11.69 -8.56
N PHE A 313 -2.72 10.82 -7.93
CA PHE A 313 -4.08 11.13 -7.51
C PHE A 313 -4.11 12.28 -6.47
N LEU A 314 -3.28 12.21 -5.42
CA LEU A 314 -3.21 13.24 -4.38
C LEU A 314 -2.79 14.60 -4.96
N ALA A 315 -1.80 14.61 -5.87
CA ALA A 315 -1.40 15.81 -6.59
C ALA A 315 -2.56 16.41 -7.41
N ARG A 316 -3.37 15.56 -8.07
CA ARG A 316 -4.53 15.99 -8.86
C ARG A 316 -5.66 16.59 -8.04
N ILE A 317 -5.92 16.08 -6.83
CA ILE A 317 -7.00 16.61 -5.96
C ILE A 317 -6.57 17.84 -5.14
N GLY A 318 -5.26 18.08 -5.04
CA GLY A 318 -4.71 19.23 -4.33
C GLY A 318 -4.55 19.04 -2.81
N PRO A 319 -3.88 19.98 -2.14
CA PRO A 319 -3.48 19.86 -0.73
C PRO A 319 -4.68 19.83 0.24
N ASP A 320 -5.69 20.68 0.03
CA ASP A 320 -6.83 20.78 0.95
C ASP A 320 -7.66 19.49 0.95
N ALA A 321 -7.95 18.95 -0.24
CA ALA A 321 -8.65 17.67 -0.36
C ALA A 321 -7.81 16.52 0.22
N THR A 322 -6.49 16.54 -0.03
CA THR A 322 -5.56 15.55 0.57
C THR A 322 -5.59 15.61 2.10
N GLN A 323 -5.61 16.81 2.68
CA GLN A 323 -5.70 17.01 4.12
C GLN A 323 -7.02 16.47 4.69
N ALA A 324 -8.15 16.73 4.02
CA ALA A 324 -9.44 16.18 4.42
C ALA A 324 -9.46 14.64 4.41
N LEU A 325 -8.80 14.01 3.43
CA LEU A 325 -8.63 12.55 3.40
C LEU A 325 -7.77 12.07 4.59
N ARG A 326 -6.65 12.73 4.90
CA ARG A 326 -5.80 12.40 6.05
C ARG A 326 -6.55 12.49 7.39
N GLU A 327 -7.37 13.52 7.55
CA GLU A 327 -8.20 13.68 8.75
C GLU A 327 -9.26 12.60 8.86
N ARG A 328 -9.86 12.19 7.73
CA ARG A 328 -10.77 11.05 7.68
C ARG A 328 -10.06 9.76 8.08
N VAL A 329 -8.84 9.53 7.60
CA VAL A 329 -8.04 8.39 8.03
C VAL A 329 -7.84 8.41 9.54
N ALA A 330 -7.42 9.55 10.11
CA ALA A 330 -7.22 9.65 11.55
C ALA A 330 -8.49 9.31 12.33
N ARG A 331 -9.67 9.82 11.93
CA ARG A 331 -10.94 9.53 12.61
C ARG A 331 -11.29 8.03 12.61
N ASP A 332 -11.09 7.35 11.49
CA ASP A 332 -11.51 5.96 11.31
C ASP A 332 -10.34 4.95 11.38
N ILE A 333 -9.19 5.36 11.93
CA ILE A 333 -7.94 4.56 11.92
C ILE A 333 -8.09 3.21 12.62
N ARG A 334 -8.95 3.12 13.65
CA ARG A 334 -9.22 1.89 14.41
C ARG A 334 -10.43 1.10 13.92
N THR A 335 -11.17 1.62 12.93
CA THR A 335 -12.43 1.04 12.45
C THR A 335 -12.33 0.69 10.96
N ILE A 336 -12.55 1.64 10.05
CA ILE A 336 -12.52 1.40 8.60
C ILE A 336 -11.09 1.11 8.13
N PHE A 337 -10.12 1.84 8.67
CA PHE A 337 -8.72 1.78 8.24
C PHE A 337 -7.82 0.94 9.14
N ALA A 338 -8.40 0.11 10.02
CA ALA A 338 -7.61 -0.76 10.87
C ALA A 338 -6.78 -1.73 10.03
N SER A 339 -5.47 -1.80 10.30
CA SER A 339 -4.55 -2.74 9.70
C SER A 339 -4.33 -3.94 10.60
N HIS A 340 -4.18 -5.12 9.99
CA HIS A 340 -3.71 -6.31 10.67
C HIS A 340 -2.25 -6.58 10.27
N TYR A 341 -1.44 -6.94 11.26
CA TYR A 341 -0.05 -7.36 11.12
C TYR A 341 0.11 -8.74 11.72
N THR A 342 0.85 -9.59 11.01
CA THR A 342 0.99 -11.01 11.34
C THR A 342 2.18 -11.24 12.25
N GLU A 343 3.21 -10.41 12.09
CA GLU A 343 4.46 -10.53 12.81
C GLU A 343 5.03 -9.13 13.05
N GLU A 344 5.48 -8.90 14.28
CA GLU A 344 6.22 -7.71 14.66
C GLU A 344 7.70 -8.06 14.83
N ILE A 345 8.58 -7.39 14.09
CA ILE A 345 10.01 -7.71 14.01
C ILE A 345 10.86 -6.51 14.39
N SER A 346 12.08 -6.72 14.87
CA SER A 346 13.04 -5.62 15.09
C SER A 346 13.65 -5.12 13.77
N LEU A 347 14.39 -4.01 13.82
CA LEU A 347 15.24 -3.59 12.70
C LEU A 347 16.28 -4.65 12.32
N ALA A 348 16.84 -5.34 13.32
CA ALA A 348 17.85 -6.38 13.09
C ALA A 348 17.24 -7.63 12.45
N ASP A 349 16.02 -8.01 12.87
CA ASP A 349 15.28 -9.12 12.25
C ASP A 349 14.99 -8.85 10.77
N ALA A 350 14.75 -7.60 10.38
CA ALA A 350 14.51 -7.23 8.98
C ALA A 350 15.73 -7.47 8.06
N LEU A 351 16.93 -7.66 8.63
CA LEU A 351 18.13 -8.04 7.88
C LEU A 351 18.29 -9.55 7.68
N LYS A 352 17.48 -10.38 8.36
CA LYS A 352 17.58 -11.83 8.25
C LYS A 352 16.87 -12.31 6.97
N PRO A 353 17.55 -12.99 6.03
CA PRO A 353 16.98 -13.40 4.74
C PRO A 353 15.65 -14.15 4.87
N GLU A 354 15.53 -15.07 5.81
CA GLU A 354 14.33 -15.87 6.03
C GLU A 354 13.14 -15.04 6.54
N ILE A 355 13.37 -13.99 7.31
CA ILE A 355 12.31 -13.07 7.77
C ILE A 355 11.96 -12.10 6.64
N LEU A 356 12.98 -11.53 6.01
CA LEU A 356 12.83 -10.59 4.92
C LEU A 356 12.03 -11.18 3.75
N LEU A 357 12.41 -12.38 3.29
CA LEU A 357 11.72 -13.06 2.19
C LEU A 357 10.25 -13.35 2.52
N ARG A 358 9.94 -13.75 3.76
CA ARG A 358 8.54 -13.90 4.21
C ARG A 358 7.78 -12.57 4.20
N SER A 359 8.44 -11.49 4.62
CA SER A 359 7.83 -10.15 4.68
C SER A 359 7.52 -9.56 3.30
N ILE A 360 8.26 -9.95 2.26
CA ILE A 360 8.08 -9.46 0.89
C ILE A 360 7.30 -10.42 -0.02
N ALA A 361 6.96 -11.62 0.43
CA ALA A 361 6.30 -12.66 -0.37
C ALA A 361 4.84 -12.34 -0.80
N HIS A 362 4.29 -11.18 -0.43
CA HIS A 362 2.94 -10.72 -0.79
C HIS A 362 1.81 -11.72 -0.49
N ASN A 363 1.95 -12.53 0.56
CA ASN A 363 0.91 -13.46 0.97
C ASN A 363 -0.23 -12.73 1.70
N THR A 364 -1.45 -13.25 1.56
CA THR A 364 -2.60 -12.69 2.29
C THR A 364 -2.40 -12.90 3.79
N GLY A 365 -2.61 -11.84 4.57
CA GLY A 365 -2.48 -11.91 6.03
C GLY A 365 -1.04 -12.20 6.46
N SER A 366 -0.04 -11.70 5.73
CA SER A 366 1.38 -11.76 6.09
C SER A 366 2.01 -10.37 6.13
N LYS A 367 1.28 -9.32 6.56
CA LYS A 367 1.86 -7.98 6.65
C LYS A 367 2.76 -7.90 7.88
N PHE A 368 4.02 -7.52 7.69
CA PHE A 368 4.98 -7.36 8.78
C PHE A 368 4.97 -5.93 9.28
N LEU A 369 5.21 -5.79 10.58
CA LEU A 369 5.44 -4.51 11.24
C LEU A 369 6.85 -4.52 11.81
N ILE A 370 7.70 -3.61 11.38
CA ILE A 370 8.97 -3.37 12.06
C ILE A 370 8.66 -2.48 13.27
N ALA A 371 9.15 -2.88 14.44
CA ALA A 371 9.18 -2.09 15.66
C ALA A 371 10.61 -1.60 15.90
N PRO A 372 10.98 -0.36 15.50
CA PRO A 372 12.38 0.08 15.53
C PRO A 372 13.03 0.12 16.92
N GLN A 373 12.24 0.17 17.98
CA GLN A 373 12.72 0.14 19.37
C GLN A 373 12.88 -1.28 19.93
N LYS A 374 12.47 -2.32 19.20
CA LYS A 374 12.51 -3.71 19.66
C LYS A 374 13.93 -4.26 19.57
N GLY A 375 14.36 -4.99 20.61
CA GLY A 375 15.66 -5.65 20.64
C GLY A 375 16.83 -4.69 20.89
N LEU A 376 16.57 -3.54 21.51
CA LEU A 376 17.58 -2.61 22.00
C LEU A 376 18.36 -3.14 23.20
#